data_AF-A0A068R2J1-F1
#
_entry.id   AF-A0A068R2J1-F1
#
_cell.length_a   1.000
_cell.length_b   1.000
_cell.length_c   1.000
_cell.angle_alpha   90.00
_cell.angle_beta   90.00
_cell.angle_gamma   90.00
#
_symmetry.space_group_name_H-M   'P 1'
#
loop_
_entity.id
_entity.type
_entity.pdbx_description
1 polymer ?
#
loop_
_entity_poly.entity_id
_entity_poly.type
_entity_poly.pdbx_seq_one_letter_code
_entity_poly.pdbx_strand_id
1 'polypeptide(L)'
;MKKRNKKQVKANISRKFRVAKPLQEQVPIQKQESFFSVCEKVILHTEEASETTVEYYFSKAVVAREEKAFQTERQAVLNLIAFSDLPITPLIQSALDQDERYEFSEQISTVLSLVKNDTSLSPYMEIIRAFILSGTKQQYTTYFNCLMGISSSFNKELPIFDINKLSNAQLLTFYEATHRILLDNSRQLQTLEKLTQFISHQVGEYTSQSLLFFESYFSIDRNPKHSIEVARRFFGAPNLSAGYTNYLSSLAFNTAHAAITMADIEEADYWIDYIDDDDKAVSLRHSIAKLEEKIGTRTDHPLNPEHIAPSSLEKISTRMLMILCAFVDGCGDDWGFKTLTRSGKYIFPSDTMTEALFQSLAINGLIKMSISSFNALDDSALDHFNEILWDAKFHLNIIGISDSRLMALPILLEELERRNDKKEVAWQIRKLITTGYFYSAFEYYLGNVDEHWAREFALNEATIERINLSTLSGKDLSYIAKSSIRFTAGQHSIGSTSSNKHTCNTLIGSINRYFDWVNEGSYSHNEYERSKKQPILSSERLLEQISGFTPDDIYNLPSLPQEIEKEPEE
;
A
#
# COMPACT_ATOMS: atom_id res chain seq x y z
N MET A 1 -57.98 -37.27 -21.22
CA MET A 1 -59.36 -37.76 -20.99
C MET A 1 -60.22 -36.63 -20.44
N LYS A 2 -61.39 -36.45 -21.05
CA LYS A 2 -62.46 -35.50 -20.69
C LYS A 2 -62.98 -35.79 -19.27
N LYS A 3 -63.42 -34.76 -18.53
CA LYS A 3 -64.84 -34.56 -18.16
C LYS A 3 -65.09 -33.28 -17.36
N ARG A 4 -65.86 -32.38 -17.98
CA ARG A 4 -66.76 -31.39 -17.36
C ARG A 4 -67.78 -32.10 -16.47
N ASN A 5 -68.30 -31.41 -15.46
CA ASN A 5 -69.71 -31.54 -15.08
C ASN A 5 -70.29 -30.21 -14.59
N LYS A 6 -71.28 -29.71 -15.35
CA LYS A 6 -72.30 -28.73 -14.96
C LYS A 6 -73.42 -29.46 -14.20
N LYS A 7 -74.09 -28.78 -13.26
CA LYS A 7 -75.56 -28.81 -13.01
C LYS A 7 -75.89 -27.75 -11.94
N GLN A 8 -76.53 -26.64 -12.31
CA GLN A 8 -77.99 -26.37 -12.37
C GLN A 8 -78.66 -26.13 -11.00
N VAL A 9 -78.87 -24.84 -10.73
CA VAL A 9 -80.12 -24.14 -10.35
C VAL A 9 -81.19 -24.93 -9.57
N LYS A 10 -81.57 -24.37 -8.41
CA LYS A 10 -82.98 -24.29 -7.99
C LYS A 10 -83.31 -22.87 -7.51
N ALA A 11 -84.31 -22.29 -8.16
CA ALA A 11 -84.99 -21.08 -7.73
C ALA A 11 -85.89 -21.38 -6.51
N ASN A 12 -86.06 -20.42 -5.63
CA ASN A 12 -87.32 -20.25 -4.91
C ASN A 12 -87.68 -18.77 -4.82
N ILE A 13 -88.86 -18.50 -5.37
CA ILE A 13 -89.56 -17.23 -5.39
C ILE A 13 -90.27 -17.08 -4.05
N SER A 14 -90.15 -15.92 -3.39
CA SER A 14 -91.23 -15.39 -2.57
C SER A 14 -91.39 -13.90 -2.83
N ARG A 15 -92.65 -13.50 -3.04
CA ARG A 15 -93.09 -12.21 -3.57
C ARG A 15 -93.40 -11.26 -2.41
N LYS A 16 -92.85 -10.05 -2.53
CA LYS A 16 -93.43 -8.72 -2.23
C LYS A 16 -94.13 -8.47 -0.88
N PHE A 17 -93.57 -7.52 -0.14
CA PHE A 17 -94.33 -6.35 0.33
C PHE A 17 -93.63 -5.06 -0.11
N ARG A 18 -94.39 -4.17 -0.76
CA ARG A 18 -94.01 -2.79 -1.06
C ARG A 18 -94.27 -1.96 0.19
N VAL A 19 -93.27 -1.19 0.64
CA VAL A 19 -93.49 0.03 1.42
C VAL A 19 -92.68 1.16 0.75
N ALA A 20 -93.29 2.33 0.75
CA ALA A 20 -93.00 3.48 -0.10
C ALA A 20 -91.67 4.18 0.21
N LYS A 21 -91.13 4.83 -0.83
CA LYS A 21 -89.99 5.76 -0.81
C LYS A 21 -90.21 6.90 0.21
N PRO A 22 -89.17 7.32 0.95
CA PRO A 22 -88.90 8.73 1.21
C PRO A 22 -88.08 9.31 0.05
N LEU A 23 -88.31 10.58 -0.27
CA LEU A 23 -87.61 11.31 -1.32
C LEU A 23 -86.09 11.33 -1.05
N GLN A 24 -85.34 10.99 -2.09
CA GLN A 24 -83.94 11.38 -2.22
C GLN A 24 -83.87 12.91 -2.25
N GLU A 25 -83.23 13.53 -1.26
CA GLU A 25 -82.47 14.73 -1.56
C GLU A 25 -81.35 14.31 -2.52
N GLN A 26 -81.47 14.75 -3.76
CA GLN A 26 -80.39 14.67 -4.74
C GLN A 26 -79.29 15.61 -4.25
N VAL A 27 -78.32 15.05 -3.53
CA VAL A 27 -76.97 15.62 -3.51
C VAL A 27 -76.51 15.66 -4.98
N PRO A 28 -76.02 16.79 -5.51
CA PRO A 28 -75.56 16.84 -6.88
C PRO A 28 -74.41 15.85 -7.02
N ILE A 29 -74.58 14.82 -7.87
CA ILE A 29 -73.46 14.01 -8.35
C ILE A 29 -72.61 14.98 -9.17
N GLN A 30 -71.57 15.57 -8.55
CA GLN A 30 -70.51 16.20 -9.30
C GLN A 30 -69.95 15.12 -10.23
N LYS A 31 -70.02 15.33 -11.54
CA LYS A 31 -69.38 14.43 -12.51
C LYS A 31 -67.89 14.42 -12.15
N GLN A 32 -67.39 13.28 -11.67
CA GLN A 32 -65.95 13.07 -11.53
C GLN A 32 -65.34 13.18 -12.93
N GLU A 33 -64.39 14.09 -13.09
CA GLU A 33 -63.67 14.27 -14.36
C GLU A 33 -62.41 13.40 -14.32
N SER A 34 -62.13 12.66 -15.40
CA SER A 34 -60.89 11.89 -15.48
C SER A 34 -59.67 12.81 -15.40
N PHE A 35 -58.77 12.57 -14.44
CA PHE A 35 -57.57 13.40 -14.26
C PHE A 35 -56.68 13.38 -15.51
N PHE A 36 -56.64 12.24 -16.20
CA PHE A 36 -55.96 12.09 -17.49
C PHE A 36 -56.51 13.06 -18.53
N SER A 37 -57.84 13.14 -18.68
CA SER A 37 -58.48 14.06 -19.63
C SER A 37 -58.31 15.53 -19.26
N VAL A 38 -58.19 15.85 -17.97
CA VAL A 38 -57.82 17.21 -17.51
C VAL A 38 -56.40 17.54 -17.97
N CYS A 39 -55.46 16.61 -17.77
CA CYS A 39 -54.07 16.79 -18.19
C CYS A 39 -53.95 16.95 -19.72
N GLU A 40 -54.68 16.18 -20.53
CA GLU A 40 -54.71 16.35 -21.99
C GLU A 40 -55.17 17.75 -22.41
N LYS A 41 -56.21 18.29 -21.76
CA LYS A 41 -56.69 19.66 -22.02
C LYS A 41 -55.66 20.73 -21.66
N VAL A 42 -54.96 20.56 -20.53
CA VAL A 42 -53.89 21.47 -20.11
C VAL A 42 -52.75 21.46 -21.12
N ILE A 43 -52.34 20.28 -21.61
CA ILE A 43 -51.31 20.13 -22.64
C ILE A 43 -51.72 20.87 -23.92
N LEU A 44 -52.91 20.57 -24.45
CA LEU A 44 -53.42 21.18 -25.69
C LEU A 44 -53.48 22.70 -25.60
N HIS A 45 -54.05 23.23 -24.50
CA HIS A 45 -54.18 24.67 -24.31
C HIS A 45 -52.82 25.39 -24.23
N THR A 46 -51.86 24.77 -23.54
CA THR A 46 -50.53 25.35 -23.32
C THR A 46 -49.67 25.29 -24.59
N GLU A 47 -49.81 24.23 -25.40
CA GLU A 47 -49.15 24.11 -26.72
C GLU A 47 -49.70 25.11 -27.73
N GLU A 48 -51.01 25.36 -27.74
CA GLU A 48 -51.64 26.43 -28.54
C GLU A 48 -51.15 27.83 -28.15
N ALA A 49 -50.87 28.05 -26.87
CA ALA A 49 -50.35 29.32 -26.33
C ALA A 49 -48.83 29.50 -26.47
N SER A 50 -48.08 28.44 -26.83
CA SER A 50 -46.60 28.42 -26.84
C SER A 50 -45.95 28.81 -25.51
N GLU A 51 -46.62 28.51 -24.39
CA GLU A 51 -46.11 28.75 -23.04
C GLU A 51 -45.56 27.43 -22.46
N THR A 52 -44.50 27.48 -21.65
CA THR A 52 -44.01 26.29 -20.92
C THR A 52 -44.19 26.51 -19.42
N THR A 53 -45.27 25.97 -18.86
CA THR A 53 -45.64 26.12 -17.45
C THR A 53 -45.34 24.84 -16.65
N VAL A 54 -45.39 24.95 -15.33
CA VAL A 54 -45.23 23.78 -14.45
C VAL A 54 -46.39 22.77 -14.60
N GLU A 55 -47.61 23.27 -14.82
CA GLU A 55 -48.79 22.45 -15.08
C GLU A 55 -48.66 21.68 -16.39
N TYR A 56 -48.10 22.31 -17.43
CA TYR A 56 -47.80 21.63 -18.69
C TYR A 56 -46.88 20.42 -18.48
N TYR A 57 -45.74 20.60 -17.81
CA TYR A 57 -44.79 19.50 -17.62
C TYR A 57 -45.32 18.41 -16.68
N PHE A 58 -46.05 18.78 -15.63
CA PHE A 58 -46.68 17.81 -14.75
C PHE A 58 -47.75 17.00 -15.49
N SER A 59 -48.65 17.66 -16.22
CA SER A 59 -49.67 16.99 -17.03
C SER A 59 -49.06 16.13 -18.13
N LYS A 60 -47.98 16.59 -18.77
CA LYS A 60 -47.25 15.80 -19.79
C LYS A 60 -46.60 14.55 -19.19
N ALA A 61 -46.05 14.62 -17.98
CA ALA A 61 -45.54 13.46 -17.27
C ALA A 61 -46.64 12.44 -16.96
N VAL A 62 -47.80 12.90 -16.48
CA VAL A 62 -48.97 12.07 -16.16
C VAL A 62 -49.51 11.36 -17.40
N VAL A 63 -49.73 12.10 -18.50
CA VAL A 63 -50.21 11.52 -19.76
C VAL A 63 -49.21 10.53 -20.33
N ALA A 64 -47.91 10.90 -20.37
CA ALA A 64 -46.86 10.02 -20.89
C ALA A 64 -46.71 8.72 -20.08
N ARG A 65 -46.94 8.77 -18.76
CA ARG A 65 -46.94 7.57 -17.90
C ARG A 65 -48.02 6.58 -18.32
N GLU A 66 -49.24 7.07 -18.53
CA GLU A 66 -50.41 6.27 -18.93
C GLU A 66 -50.24 5.68 -20.32
N GLU A 67 -49.69 6.46 -21.25
CA GLU A 67 -49.40 6.05 -22.61
C GLU A 67 -48.14 5.17 -22.73
N LYS A 68 -47.40 4.99 -21.63
CA LYS A 68 -46.10 4.27 -21.56
C LYS A 68 -45.02 4.91 -22.46
N ALA A 69 -45.11 6.22 -22.67
CA ALA A 69 -44.11 7.03 -23.35
C ALA A 69 -42.96 7.39 -22.38
N PHE A 70 -42.20 6.38 -21.95
CA PHE A 70 -41.24 6.52 -20.85
C PHE A 70 -40.16 7.59 -21.03
N GLN A 71 -39.76 7.91 -22.27
CA GLN A 71 -38.76 8.96 -22.51
C GLN A 71 -39.36 10.35 -22.30
N THR A 72 -40.55 10.58 -22.84
CA THR A 72 -41.33 11.82 -22.67
C THR A 72 -41.71 12.02 -21.21
N GLU A 73 -42.10 10.95 -20.50
CA GLU A 73 -42.33 10.95 -19.05
C GLU A 73 -41.09 11.45 -18.29
N ARG A 74 -39.93 10.80 -18.48
CA ARG A 74 -38.69 11.18 -17.80
C ARG A 74 -38.30 12.63 -18.05
N GLN A 75 -38.41 13.10 -19.29
CA GLN A 75 -38.08 14.50 -19.63
C GLN A 75 -39.06 15.48 -18.97
N ALA A 76 -40.35 15.22 -19.06
CA ALA A 76 -41.38 16.05 -18.46
C ALA A 76 -41.24 16.13 -16.93
N VAL A 77 -40.96 15.00 -16.27
CA VAL A 77 -40.67 14.95 -14.83
C VAL A 77 -39.43 15.75 -14.49
N LEU A 78 -38.32 15.56 -15.20
CA LEU A 78 -37.06 16.28 -14.91
C LEU A 78 -37.18 17.79 -15.19
N ASN A 79 -38.00 18.23 -16.16
CA ASN A 79 -38.28 19.66 -16.39
C ASN A 79 -38.88 20.35 -15.16
N LEU A 80 -39.50 19.61 -14.22
CA LEU A 80 -40.01 20.17 -12.97
C LEU A 80 -38.90 20.76 -12.07
N ILE A 81 -37.63 20.39 -12.29
CA ILE A 81 -36.48 20.95 -11.55
C ILE A 81 -36.43 22.49 -11.69
N ALA A 82 -36.73 23.02 -12.88
CA ALA A 82 -36.70 24.45 -13.18
C ALA A 82 -37.72 25.27 -12.38
N PHE A 83 -38.73 24.61 -11.81
CA PHE A 83 -39.82 25.23 -11.07
C PHE A 83 -39.71 24.98 -9.55
N SER A 84 -38.60 24.41 -9.07
CA SER A 84 -38.44 24.03 -7.67
C SER A 84 -38.54 25.19 -6.67
N ASP A 85 -38.29 26.42 -7.12
CA ASP A 85 -38.41 27.65 -6.32
C ASP A 85 -39.81 28.29 -6.34
N LEU A 86 -40.77 27.70 -7.07
CA LEU A 86 -42.13 28.23 -7.20
C LEU A 86 -43.10 27.59 -6.19
N PRO A 87 -44.18 28.30 -5.80
CA PRO A 87 -45.26 27.70 -5.02
C PRO A 87 -46.01 26.66 -5.85
N ILE A 88 -46.49 25.61 -5.17
CA ILE A 88 -47.31 24.57 -5.79
C ILE A 88 -48.59 25.16 -6.39
N THR A 89 -48.94 24.76 -7.62
CA THR A 89 -50.15 25.27 -8.27
C THR A 89 -51.39 24.52 -7.77
N PRO A 90 -52.59 25.12 -7.86
CA PRO A 90 -53.82 24.48 -7.40
C PRO A 90 -54.08 23.12 -8.06
N LEU A 91 -53.76 22.98 -9.36
CA LEU A 91 -53.94 21.69 -10.06
C LEU A 91 -53.06 20.59 -9.47
N ILE A 92 -51.79 20.90 -9.22
CA ILE A 92 -50.82 19.95 -8.68
C ILE A 92 -51.15 19.64 -7.23
N GLN A 93 -51.56 20.64 -6.44
CA GLN A 93 -52.04 20.44 -5.07
C GLN A 93 -53.25 19.49 -5.04
N SER A 94 -54.26 19.73 -5.88
CA SER A 94 -55.42 18.83 -5.98
C SER A 94 -55.05 17.41 -6.45
N ALA A 95 -54.00 17.27 -7.27
CA ALA A 95 -53.47 15.95 -7.64
C ALA A 95 -52.82 15.25 -6.45
N LEU A 96 -51.94 15.94 -5.71
CA LEU A 96 -51.29 15.40 -4.51
C LEU A 96 -52.29 15.01 -3.42
N ASP A 97 -53.34 15.81 -3.24
CA ASP A 97 -54.42 15.54 -2.28
C ASP A 97 -55.38 14.44 -2.74
N GLN A 98 -55.22 13.91 -3.96
CA GLN A 98 -56.12 12.97 -4.62
C GLN A 98 -57.59 13.42 -4.52
N ASP A 99 -57.81 14.68 -4.90
CA ASP A 99 -59.10 15.37 -4.78
C ASP A 99 -60.25 14.56 -5.40
N GLU A 100 -61.33 14.36 -4.63
CA GLU A 100 -62.50 13.55 -5.01
C GLU A 100 -63.21 14.05 -6.29
N ARG A 101 -62.92 15.29 -6.72
CA ARG A 101 -63.37 15.85 -8.00
C ARG A 101 -62.80 15.12 -9.22
N TYR A 102 -61.66 14.44 -9.07
CA TYR A 102 -60.97 13.77 -10.17
C TYR A 102 -60.96 12.24 -10.01
N GLU A 103 -61.09 11.52 -11.13
CA GLU A 103 -60.84 10.08 -11.19
C GLU A 103 -59.39 9.83 -11.61
N PHE A 104 -58.58 9.27 -10.71
CA PHE A 104 -57.18 8.90 -10.95
C PHE A 104 -57.06 7.41 -11.30
N SER A 105 -56.17 7.07 -12.24
CA SER A 105 -55.84 5.66 -12.48
C SER A 105 -55.03 5.06 -11.33
N GLU A 106 -54.96 3.73 -11.29
CA GLU A 106 -54.12 3.00 -10.34
C GLU A 106 -52.64 3.38 -10.48
N GLN A 107 -52.14 3.59 -11.71
CA GLN A 107 -50.74 3.92 -11.96
C GLN A 107 -50.38 5.29 -11.40
N ILE A 108 -51.21 6.29 -11.65
CA ILE A 108 -50.99 7.67 -11.19
C ILE A 108 -51.21 7.75 -9.68
N SER A 109 -52.24 7.09 -9.15
CA SER A 109 -52.48 7.00 -7.71
C SER A 109 -51.27 6.37 -6.98
N THR A 110 -50.65 5.34 -7.58
CA THR A 110 -49.44 4.71 -7.03
C THR A 110 -48.27 5.68 -7.00
N VAL A 111 -48.01 6.42 -8.09
CA VAL A 111 -46.94 7.42 -8.13
C VAL A 111 -47.17 8.49 -7.05
N LEU A 112 -48.36 9.09 -7.00
CA LEU A 112 -48.66 10.18 -6.09
C LEU A 112 -48.64 9.72 -4.61
N SER A 113 -48.96 8.46 -4.33
CA SER A 113 -48.87 7.90 -2.96
C SER A 113 -47.44 7.82 -2.41
N LEU A 114 -46.42 7.91 -3.28
CA LEU A 114 -45.00 7.91 -2.88
C LEU A 114 -44.47 9.30 -2.53
N VAL A 115 -45.23 10.36 -2.82
CA VAL A 115 -44.88 11.74 -2.46
C VAL A 115 -44.94 11.89 -0.95
N LYS A 116 -43.85 12.34 -0.32
CA LYS A 116 -43.83 12.59 1.11
C LYS A 116 -44.16 14.06 1.38
N ASN A 117 -44.91 14.31 2.44
CA ASN A 117 -45.07 15.65 2.99
C ASN A 117 -43.83 16.02 3.81
N ASP A 118 -42.70 16.20 3.14
CA ASP A 118 -41.47 16.70 3.73
C ASP A 118 -41.35 18.20 3.46
N THR A 119 -41.53 19.02 4.50
CA THR A 119 -41.44 20.48 4.39
C THR A 119 -40.03 20.99 4.10
N SER A 120 -39.01 20.13 4.15
CA SER A 120 -37.62 20.48 3.84
C SER A 120 -37.29 20.44 2.34
N LEU A 121 -38.17 19.84 1.52
CA LEU A 121 -38.00 19.72 0.08
C LEU A 121 -39.12 20.44 -0.68
N SER A 122 -38.77 20.98 -1.84
CA SER A 122 -39.78 21.52 -2.77
C SER A 122 -40.77 20.42 -3.16
N PRO A 123 -42.09 20.69 -3.21
CA PRO A 123 -43.09 19.71 -3.65
C PRO A 123 -42.77 19.10 -5.01
N TYR A 124 -42.12 19.87 -5.90
CA TYR A 124 -41.68 19.41 -7.21
C TYR A 124 -40.55 18.37 -7.13
N MET A 125 -39.63 18.49 -6.17
CA MET A 125 -38.58 17.50 -5.93
C MET A 125 -39.16 16.20 -5.39
N GLU A 126 -40.16 16.28 -4.51
CA GLU A 126 -40.89 15.11 -4.02
C GLU A 126 -41.67 14.41 -5.14
N ILE A 127 -42.30 15.15 -6.05
CA ILE A 127 -42.91 14.59 -7.27
C ILE A 127 -41.86 13.88 -8.12
N ILE A 128 -40.71 14.51 -8.39
CA ILE A 128 -39.62 13.90 -9.16
C ILE A 128 -39.17 12.58 -8.50
N ARG A 129 -38.94 12.59 -7.18
CA ARG A 129 -38.56 11.40 -6.41
C ARG A 129 -39.61 10.30 -6.53
N ALA A 130 -40.89 10.64 -6.38
CA ALA A 130 -41.99 9.70 -6.47
C ALA A 130 -42.05 9.03 -7.85
N PHE A 131 -41.90 9.80 -8.94
CA PHE A 131 -41.82 9.26 -10.30
C PHE A 131 -40.64 8.30 -10.47
N ILE A 132 -39.43 8.67 -9.98
CA ILE A 132 -38.27 7.78 -10.02
C ILE A 132 -38.56 6.48 -9.25
N LEU A 133 -39.03 6.57 -8.00
CA LEU A 133 -39.26 5.45 -7.11
C LEU A 133 -40.40 4.53 -7.56
N SER A 134 -41.37 5.05 -8.32
CA SER A 134 -42.47 4.28 -8.91
C SER A 134 -42.02 3.28 -9.99
N GLY A 135 -40.78 3.42 -10.49
CA GLY A 135 -40.18 2.48 -11.44
C GLY A 135 -39.57 1.25 -10.76
N THR A 136 -39.11 0.30 -11.57
CA THR A 136 -38.27 -0.80 -11.06
C THR A 136 -36.86 -0.30 -10.74
N LYS A 137 -36.15 -0.97 -9.81
CA LYS A 137 -34.79 -0.58 -9.40
C LYS A 137 -33.80 -0.43 -10.57
N GLN A 138 -33.96 -1.23 -11.62
CA GLN A 138 -33.13 -1.16 -12.83
C GLN A 138 -33.42 0.07 -13.70
N GLN A 139 -34.62 0.66 -13.57
CA GLN A 139 -35.05 1.82 -14.33
C GLN A 139 -34.65 3.15 -13.69
N TYR A 140 -34.24 3.19 -12.42
CA TYR A 140 -33.84 4.44 -11.76
C TYR A 140 -32.71 5.15 -12.50
N THR A 141 -31.70 4.39 -12.97
CA THR A 141 -30.56 4.92 -13.73
C THR A 141 -30.98 5.65 -15.01
N THR A 142 -32.13 5.29 -15.61
CA THR A 142 -32.61 5.92 -16.85
C THR A 142 -33.02 7.37 -16.65
N TYR A 143 -33.48 7.76 -15.46
CA TYR A 143 -33.78 9.16 -15.12
C TYR A 143 -32.50 9.99 -15.08
N PHE A 144 -31.48 9.51 -14.36
CA PHE A 144 -30.19 10.21 -14.26
C PHE A 144 -29.45 10.27 -15.61
N ASN A 145 -29.48 9.19 -16.39
CA ASN A 145 -28.93 9.20 -17.76
C ASN A 145 -29.70 10.13 -18.69
N CYS A 146 -31.01 10.32 -18.47
CA CYS A 146 -31.81 11.30 -19.20
C CYS A 146 -31.37 12.73 -18.86
N LEU A 147 -31.21 13.04 -17.57
CA LEU A 147 -30.69 14.34 -17.10
C LEU A 147 -29.31 14.67 -17.70
N MET A 148 -28.41 13.69 -17.73
CA MET A 148 -27.04 13.86 -18.23
C MET A 148 -26.93 13.85 -19.77
N GLY A 149 -28.02 13.60 -20.51
CA GLY A 149 -27.97 13.53 -21.97
C GLY A 149 -27.35 12.24 -22.55
N ILE A 150 -27.32 11.13 -21.80
CA ILE A 150 -26.62 9.87 -22.16
C ILE A 150 -27.59 8.74 -22.63
N SER A 151 -28.90 8.98 -22.68
CA SER A 151 -29.90 7.98 -23.12
C SER A 151 -29.79 7.58 -24.60
N SER A 152 -29.74 6.28 -24.88
CA SER A 152 -29.69 5.72 -26.26
C SER A 152 -30.93 6.00 -27.12
N SER A 153 -32.00 6.58 -26.53
CA SER A 153 -33.26 6.89 -27.20
C SER A 153 -33.42 8.36 -27.61
N PHE A 154 -32.36 9.18 -27.46
CA PHE A 154 -32.34 10.59 -27.90
C PHE A 154 -32.53 10.81 -29.41
N ASN A 155 -32.50 9.74 -30.21
CA ASN A 155 -32.67 9.81 -31.67
C ASN A 155 -34.14 9.98 -32.15
N LYS A 156 -35.14 10.07 -31.25
CA LYS A 156 -36.57 10.19 -31.64
C LYS A 156 -37.27 11.45 -31.16
N GLU A 157 -36.85 12.04 -30.04
CA GLU A 157 -37.31 13.33 -29.52
C GLU A 157 -36.11 14.02 -28.88
N LEU A 158 -35.78 15.24 -29.34
CA LEU A 158 -34.74 16.06 -28.71
C LEU A 158 -35.20 16.41 -27.28
N PRO A 159 -34.29 16.36 -26.27
CA PRO A 159 -34.64 16.85 -24.95
C PRO A 159 -35.02 18.34 -25.03
N ILE A 160 -36.20 18.67 -24.50
CA ILE A 160 -36.62 20.07 -24.25
C ILE A 160 -35.82 20.66 -23.05
N PHE A 161 -34.96 19.85 -22.42
CA PHE A 161 -34.25 20.18 -21.19
C PHE A 161 -32.89 20.84 -21.52
N ASP A 162 -32.82 22.17 -21.46
CA ASP A 162 -31.55 22.90 -21.49
C ASP A 162 -31.02 23.03 -20.06
N ILE A 163 -30.15 22.09 -19.66
CA ILE A 163 -29.58 22.09 -18.33
C ILE A 163 -28.83 23.39 -18.01
N ASN A 164 -28.33 24.10 -19.03
CA ASN A 164 -27.63 25.38 -18.85
C ASN A 164 -28.57 26.50 -18.37
N LYS A 165 -29.90 26.29 -18.40
CA LYS A 165 -30.89 27.24 -17.87
C LYS A 165 -31.21 27.02 -16.39
N LEU A 166 -30.75 25.92 -15.79
CA LEU A 166 -30.93 25.68 -14.36
C LEU A 166 -29.91 26.46 -13.55
N SER A 167 -30.33 26.99 -12.40
CA SER A 167 -29.40 27.58 -11.45
C SER A 167 -28.61 26.50 -10.71
N ASN A 168 -27.43 26.85 -10.19
CA ASN A 168 -26.63 25.93 -9.38
C ASN A 168 -27.42 25.43 -8.15
N ALA A 169 -28.26 26.27 -7.56
CA ALA A 169 -29.13 25.89 -6.43
C ALA A 169 -30.15 24.81 -6.81
N GLN A 170 -30.77 24.91 -8.00
CA GLN A 170 -31.73 23.92 -8.48
C GLN A 170 -31.05 22.56 -8.75
N LEU A 171 -29.85 22.57 -9.33
CA LEU A 171 -29.06 21.36 -9.58
C LEU A 171 -28.61 20.67 -8.29
N LEU A 172 -28.12 21.45 -7.31
CA LEU A 172 -27.78 20.91 -5.99
C LEU A 172 -29.01 20.35 -5.27
N THR A 173 -30.13 21.07 -5.29
CA THR A 173 -31.37 20.61 -4.67
C THR A 173 -31.85 19.29 -5.28
N PHE A 174 -31.78 19.15 -6.60
CA PHE A 174 -32.05 17.89 -7.28
C PHE A 174 -31.09 16.78 -6.83
N TYR A 175 -29.78 17.05 -6.80
CA TYR A 175 -28.78 16.07 -6.38
C TYR A 175 -29.02 15.60 -4.95
N GLU A 176 -29.19 16.53 -4.01
CA GLU A 176 -29.43 16.24 -2.58
C GLU A 176 -30.72 15.46 -2.38
N ALA A 177 -31.77 15.82 -3.10
CA ALA A 177 -33.00 15.04 -3.10
C ALA A 177 -32.74 13.63 -3.64
N THR A 178 -32.07 13.44 -4.77
CA THR A 178 -32.18 12.18 -5.52
C THR A 178 -30.98 11.22 -5.43
N HIS A 179 -29.78 11.67 -5.07
CA HIS A 179 -28.55 10.86 -5.13
C HIS A 179 -28.65 9.57 -4.29
N ARG A 180 -29.28 9.64 -3.11
CA ARG A 180 -29.48 8.48 -2.24
C ARG A 180 -30.35 7.38 -2.85
N ILE A 181 -31.18 7.69 -3.85
CA ILE A 181 -31.96 6.66 -4.58
C ILE A 181 -30.99 5.69 -5.31
N LEU A 182 -29.86 6.21 -5.80
CA LEU A 182 -28.82 5.39 -6.43
C LEU A 182 -28.01 4.59 -5.42
N LEU A 183 -27.90 5.06 -4.18
CA LEU A 183 -27.18 4.38 -3.10
C LEU A 183 -28.07 3.33 -2.40
N ASP A 184 -29.15 3.78 -1.77
CA ASP A 184 -29.97 3.01 -0.84
C ASP A 184 -30.92 2.05 -1.58
N ASN A 185 -31.53 2.51 -2.68
CA ASN A 185 -32.60 1.75 -3.34
C ASN A 185 -32.09 0.82 -4.44
N SER A 186 -31.07 1.21 -5.21
CA SER A 186 -30.59 0.47 -6.39
C SER A 186 -29.11 0.04 -6.38
N ARG A 187 -28.28 0.55 -5.46
CA ARG A 187 -26.82 0.29 -5.36
C ARG A 187 -26.07 0.49 -6.69
N GLN A 188 -26.43 1.52 -7.44
CA GLN A 188 -25.90 1.84 -8.78
C GLN A 188 -24.74 2.85 -8.69
N LEU A 189 -23.65 2.46 -8.03
CA LEU A 189 -22.50 3.33 -7.73
C LEU A 189 -21.90 4.01 -8.97
N GLN A 190 -21.81 3.31 -10.10
CA GLN A 190 -21.28 3.88 -11.35
C GLN A 190 -22.16 5.01 -11.91
N THR A 191 -23.48 4.93 -11.72
CA THR A 191 -24.38 6.01 -12.16
C THR A 191 -24.28 7.19 -11.20
N LEU A 192 -24.12 6.92 -9.90
CA LEU A 192 -23.89 7.95 -8.89
C LEU A 192 -22.57 8.69 -9.11
N GLU A 193 -21.50 7.97 -9.47
CA GLU A 193 -20.21 8.56 -9.83
C GLU A 193 -20.37 9.53 -11.02
N LYS A 194 -21.00 9.08 -12.10
CA LYS A 194 -21.25 9.92 -13.28
C LYS A 194 -22.11 11.14 -12.96
N LEU A 195 -23.17 10.95 -12.16
CA LEU A 195 -24.02 12.05 -11.72
C LEU A 195 -23.24 13.07 -10.87
N THR A 196 -22.43 12.59 -9.94
CA THR A 196 -21.61 13.43 -9.05
C THR A 196 -20.64 14.27 -9.86
N GLN A 197 -19.90 13.65 -10.80
CA GLN A 197 -18.99 14.37 -11.69
C GLN A 197 -19.73 15.38 -12.58
N PHE A 198 -20.88 14.98 -13.12
CA PHE A 198 -21.70 15.83 -13.97
C PHE A 198 -22.21 17.06 -13.22
N ILE A 199 -22.76 16.90 -12.02
CA ILE A 199 -23.27 18.02 -11.21
C ILE A 199 -22.09 18.89 -10.73
N SER A 200 -21.02 18.31 -10.21
CA SER A 200 -19.82 19.04 -9.75
C SER A 200 -19.25 19.95 -10.85
N HIS A 201 -19.16 19.44 -12.08
CA HIS A 201 -18.68 20.23 -13.23
C HIS A 201 -19.58 21.44 -13.57
N GLN A 202 -20.90 21.31 -13.37
CA GLN A 202 -21.86 22.38 -13.66
C GLN A 202 -21.88 23.46 -12.58
N VAL A 203 -21.84 23.06 -11.31
CA VAL A 203 -22.02 23.99 -10.18
C VAL A 203 -20.71 24.67 -9.73
N GLY A 204 -19.55 24.06 -10.04
CA GLY A 204 -18.23 24.63 -9.80
C GLY A 204 -17.94 24.91 -8.32
N GLU A 205 -17.71 26.18 -7.97
CA GLU A 205 -17.45 26.58 -6.58
C GLU A 205 -18.71 26.52 -5.69
N TYR A 206 -19.90 26.59 -6.28
CA TYR A 206 -21.17 26.50 -5.57
C TYR A 206 -21.51 25.04 -5.29
N THR A 207 -21.11 24.51 -4.14
CA THR A 207 -21.15 23.07 -3.84
C THR A 207 -21.90 22.75 -2.54
N SER A 208 -22.00 21.47 -2.19
CA SER A 208 -22.61 20.96 -0.96
C SER A 208 -21.74 19.87 -0.32
N GLN A 209 -21.97 19.62 0.97
CA GLN A 209 -21.25 18.57 1.70
C GLN A 209 -21.41 17.17 1.06
N SER A 210 -22.63 16.78 0.67
CA SER A 210 -22.86 15.47 0.05
C SER A 210 -22.12 15.35 -1.30
N LEU A 211 -22.15 16.41 -2.12
CA LEU A 211 -21.47 16.41 -3.42
C LEU A 211 -19.96 16.27 -3.26
N LEU A 212 -19.35 17.05 -2.36
CA LEU A 212 -17.92 16.98 -2.06
C LEU A 212 -17.52 15.63 -1.46
N PHE A 213 -18.36 15.05 -0.59
CA PHE A 213 -18.11 13.71 -0.05
C PHE A 213 -18.02 12.66 -1.17
N PHE A 214 -19.00 12.62 -2.07
CA PHE A 214 -19.00 11.63 -3.16
C PHE A 214 -17.90 11.91 -4.19
N GLU A 215 -17.59 13.18 -4.47
CA GLU A 215 -16.48 13.55 -5.35
C GLU A 215 -15.13 13.08 -4.78
N SER A 216 -14.91 13.30 -3.49
CA SER A 216 -13.77 12.77 -2.76
C SER A 216 -13.74 11.24 -2.80
N TYR A 217 -14.86 10.59 -2.46
CA TYR A 217 -15.00 9.13 -2.41
C TYR A 217 -14.70 8.43 -3.74
N PHE A 218 -15.21 8.95 -4.87
CA PHE A 218 -14.96 8.35 -6.18
C PHE A 218 -13.56 8.66 -6.74
N SER A 219 -12.89 9.68 -6.21
CA SER A 219 -11.55 10.08 -6.65
C SER A 219 -10.43 9.46 -5.83
N ILE A 220 -10.72 8.93 -4.64
CA ILE A 220 -9.70 8.56 -3.65
C ILE A 220 -8.69 7.53 -4.16
N ASP A 221 -9.14 6.52 -4.90
CA ASP A 221 -8.26 5.49 -5.45
C ASP A 221 -7.49 5.95 -6.70
N ARG A 222 -8.08 6.89 -7.48
CA ARG A 222 -7.52 7.33 -8.77
C ARG A 222 -6.56 8.50 -8.62
N ASN A 223 -6.88 9.42 -7.71
CA ASN A 223 -6.10 10.61 -7.41
C ASN A 223 -6.29 11.00 -5.94
N PRO A 224 -5.58 10.31 -5.02
CA PRO A 224 -5.66 10.57 -3.58
C PRO A 224 -5.41 12.04 -3.22
N LYS A 225 -4.46 12.72 -3.88
CA LYS A 225 -4.15 14.14 -3.67
C LYS A 225 -5.35 15.04 -3.94
N HIS A 226 -6.00 14.85 -5.09
CA HIS A 226 -7.20 15.60 -5.44
C HIS A 226 -8.37 15.28 -4.50
N SER A 227 -8.54 14.01 -4.11
CA SER A 227 -9.57 13.60 -3.14
C SER A 227 -9.42 14.30 -1.79
N ILE A 228 -8.20 14.39 -1.26
CA ILE A 228 -7.89 15.13 -0.02
C ILE A 228 -8.19 16.62 -0.19
N GLU A 229 -7.81 17.23 -1.31
CA GLU A 229 -8.11 18.65 -1.61
C GLU A 229 -9.63 18.92 -1.63
N VAL A 230 -10.40 18.06 -2.28
CA VAL A 230 -11.88 18.12 -2.29
C VAL A 230 -12.44 17.95 -0.87
N ALA A 231 -11.90 17.01 -0.08
CA ALA A 231 -12.33 16.78 1.30
C ALA A 231 -12.13 18.03 2.16
N ARG A 232 -11.02 18.77 2.02
CA ARG A 232 -10.77 20.01 2.77
C ARG A 232 -11.82 21.10 2.52
N ARG A 233 -12.43 21.13 1.33
CA ARG A 233 -13.53 22.07 0.99
C ARG A 233 -14.84 21.74 1.71
N PHE A 234 -15.00 20.54 2.26
CA PHE A 234 -16.24 20.05 2.88
C PHE A 234 -16.75 20.96 4.00
N PHE A 235 -15.87 21.43 4.88
CA PHE A 235 -16.25 22.29 6.01
C PHE A 235 -16.77 23.67 5.59
N GLY A 236 -16.36 24.17 4.43
CA GLY A 236 -16.84 25.44 3.88
C GLY A 236 -18.16 25.32 3.11
N ALA A 237 -18.64 24.10 2.84
CA ALA A 237 -19.85 23.86 2.08
C ALA A 237 -21.09 23.70 2.98
N PRO A 238 -22.28 24.14 2.53
CA PRO A 238 -23.52 23.91 3.25
C PRO A 238 -23.91 22.42 3.25
N ASN A 239 -24.46 21.95 4.37
CA ASN A 239 -25.16 20.68 4.41
C ASN A 239 -26.61 20.86 3.93
N LEU A 240 -26.89 20.40 2.71
CA LEU A 240 -28.19 20.50 2.07
C LEU A 240 -28.97 19.17 2.10
N SER A 241 -28.44 18.15 2.79
CA SER A 241 -29.06 16.82 2.81
C SER A 241 -30.36 16.79 3.62
N ALA A 242 -31.39 16.13 3.08
CA ALA A 242 -32.64 15.90 3.80
C ALA A 242 -32.38 15.00 5.03
N GLY A 243 -32.92 15.39 6.20
CA GLY A 243 -32.81 14.63 7.45
C GLY A 243 -31.44 14.71 8.16
N TYR A 244 -30.63 15.74 7.87
CA TYR A 244 -29.30 15.97 8.50
C TYR A 244 -28.34 14.77 8.36
N THR A 245 -28.30 14.13 7.18
CA THR A 245 -27.28 13.11 6.94
C THR A 245 -25.91 13.79 7.04
N ASN A 246 -25.07 13.30 7.95
CA ASN A 246 -23.71 13.79 8.10
C ASN A 246 -22.72 12.78 7.52
N TYR A 247 -22.01 13.19 6.47
CA TYR A 247 -20.96 12.38 5.84
C TYR A 247 -19.57 12.61 6.47
N LEU A 248 -19.44 13.51 7.45
CA LEU A 248 -18.15 13.92 8.01
C LEU A 248 -17.31 12.75 8.51
N SER A 249 -17.84 11.90 9.39
CA SER A 249 -17.06 10.78 9.93
C SER A 249 -16.61 9.79 8.85
N SER A 250 -17.44 9.56 7.83
CA SER A 250 -17.07 8.68 6.70
C SER A 250 -16.04 9.33 5.78
N LEU A 251 -16.16 10.64 5.52
CA LEU A 251 -15.17 11.41 4.79
C LEU A 251 -13.83 11.35 5.51
N ALA A 252 -13.82 11.70 6.80
CA ALA A 252 -12.66 11.73 7.66
C ALA A 252 -11.92 10.40 7.68
N PHE A 253 -12.64 9.28 7.86
CA PHE A 253 -12.05 7.95 7.83
C PHE A 253 -11.36 7.64 6.49
N ASN A 254 -12.03 7.91 5.38
CA ASN A 254 -11.49 7.65 4.04
C ASN A 254 -10.27 8.53 3.77
N THR A 255 -10.36 9.83 4.08
CA THR A 255 -9.28 10.80 3.85
C THR A 255 -8.05 10.48 4.72
N ALA A 256 -8.24 10.14 5.99
CA ALA A 256 -7.15 9.71 6.87
C ALA A 256 -6.45 8.45 6.34
N HIS A 257 -7.23 7.46 5.89
CA HIS A 257 -6.66 6.24 5.29
C HIS A 257 -5.85 6.53 4.01
N ALA A 258 -6.34 7.43 3.15
CA ALA A 258 -5.61 7.86 1.95
C ALA A 258 -4.33 8.61 2.30
N ALA A 259 -4.37 9.49 3.31
CA ALA A 259 -3.21 10.23 3.80
C ALA A 259 -2.12 9.27 4.36
N ILE A 260 -2.51 8.27 5.15
CA ILE A 260 -1.59 7.21 5.63
C ILE A 260 -0.93 6.47 4.46
N THR A 261 -1.72 6.13 3.43
CA THR A 261 -1.20 5.43 2.24
C THR A 261 -0.20 6.29 1.47
N MET A 262 -0.35 7.61 1.53
CA MET A 262 0.58 8.58 0.94
C MET A 262 1.74 8.96 1.86
N ALA A 263 1.80 8.39 3.08
CA ALA A 263 2.72 8.76 4.14
C ALA A 263 2.64 10.25 4.56
N ASP A 264 1.45 10.86 4.48
CA ASP A 264 1.15 12.20 5.00
C ASP A 264 0.52 12.08 6.39
N ILE A 265 1.37 11.99 7.42
CA ILE A 265 0.95 11.75 8.80
C ILE A 265 0.17 12.94 9.37
N GLU A 266 0.63 14.17 9.09
CA GLU A 266 -0.03 15.38 9.57
C GLU A 266 -1.47 15.48 9.06
N GLU A 267 -1.70 15.20 7.76
CA GLU A 267 -3.04 15.19 7.21
C GLU A 267 -3.87 14.04 7.79
N ALA A 268 -3.29 12.86 8.00
CA ALA A 268 -3.99 11.73 8.60
C ALA A 268 -4.48 12.04 10.02
N ASP A 269 -3.62 12.58 10.88
CA ASP A 269 -3.94 12.97 12.25
C ASP A 269 -5.04 14.03 12.28
N TYR A 270 -4.97 15.05 11.41
CA TYR A 270 -6.00 16.08 11.30
C TYR A 270 -7.39 15.49 11.05
N TRP A 271 -7.50 14.47 10.19
CA TRP A 271 -8.79 13.87 9.85
C TRP A 271 -9.31 12.91 10.91
N ILE A 272 -8.44 12.26 11.69
CA ILE A 272 -8.85 11.30 12.73
C ILE A 272 -9.78 11.93 13.77
N ASP A 273 -9.57 13.21 14.10
CA ASP A 273 -10.36 13.94 15.09
C ASP A 273 -11.85 14.13 14.70
N TYR A 274 -12.19 13.91 13.42
CA TYR A 274 -13.54 14.02 12.90
C TYR A 274 -14.25 12.67 12.74
N ILE A 275 -13.66 11.57 13.25
CA ILE A 275 -14.23 10.22 13.16
C ILE A 275 -15.03 9.91 14.44
N ASP A 276 -16.34 9.71 14.29
CA ASP A 276 -17.25 9.39 15.41
C ASP A 276 -17.12 7.94 15.93
N ASP A 277 -16.44 7.07 15.19
CA ASP A 277 -16.25 5.64 15.49
C ASP A 277 -14.88 5.41 16.11
N ASP A 278 -14.85 5.24 17.44
CA ASP A 278 -13.62 5.08 18.22
C ASP A 278 -12.77 3.90 17.75
N ASP A 279 -13.37 2.77 17.36
CA ASP A 279 -12.64 1.58 16.90
C ASP A 279 -11.91 1.88 15.59
N LYS A 280 -12.56 2.61 14.67
CA LYS A 280 -11.93 3.06 13.42
C LYS A 280 -10.82 4.06 13.68
N ALA A 281 -11.04 5.03 14.57
CA ALA A 281 -10.02 6.01 14.92
C ALA A 281 -8.78 5.35 15.56
N VAL A 282 -8.98 4.38 16.48
CA VAL A 282 -7.90 3.60 17.10
C VAL A 282 -7.13 2.77 16.07
N SER A 283 -7.83 2.14 15.12
CA SER A 283 -7.21 1.38 14.02
C SER A 283 -6.30 2.26 13.14
N LEU A 284 -6.74 3.48 12.81
CA LEU A 284 -5.94 4.44 12.05
C LEU A 284 -4.75 4.95 12.86
N ARG A 285 -4.93 5.29 14.14
CA ARG A 285 -3.83 5.68 15.04
C ARG A 285 -2.76 4.58 15.15
N HIS A 286 -3.17 3.31 15.24
CA HIS A 286 -2.23 2.19 15.22
C HIS A 286 -1.47 2.09 13.88
N SER A 287 -2.16 2.36 12.77
CA SER A 287 -1.55 2.38 11.44
C SER A 287 -0.54 3.51 11.28
N ILE A 288 -0.83 4.69 11.84
CA ILE A 288 0.11 5.83 11.91
C ILE A 288 1.32 5.46 12.76
N ALA A 289 1.11 4.97 13.99
CA ALA A 289 2.22 4.59 14.87
C ALA A 289 3.15 3.55 14.22
N LYS A 290 2.59 2.58 13.50
CA LYS A 290 3.36 1.59 12.73
C LYS A 290 4.12 2.22 11.57
N LEU A 291 3.54 3.21 10.89
CA LEU A 291 4.20 3.95 9.82
C LEU A 291 5.35 4.82 10.39
N GLU A 292 5.12 5.50 11.50
CA GLU A 292 6.14 6.27 12.22
C GLU A 292 7.29 5.39 12.67
N GLU A 293 7.00 4.22 13.25
CA GLU A 293 8.01 3.24 13.64
C GLU A 293 8.86 2.84 12.43
N LYS A 294 8.24 2.55 11.28
CA LYS A 294 8.95 2.21 10.04
C LYS A 294 9.80 3.36 9.50
N ILE A 295 9.29 4.59 9.55
CA ILE A 295 10.06 5.77 9.14
C ILE A 295 11.25 5.95 10.09
N GLY A 296 11.04 5.76 11.39
CA GLY A 296 12.06 5.80 12.42
C GLY A 296 13.16 4.75 12.20
N THR A 297 12.79 3.47 12.04
CA THR A 297 13.77 2.39 11.82
C THR A 297 14.63 2.63 10.59
N ARG A 298 14.05 3.18 9.53
CA ARG A 298 14.77 3.50 8.30
C ARG A 298 15.67 4.73 8.45
N THR A 299 15.17 5.75 9.14
CA THR A 299 15.95 6.96 9.45
C THR A 299 17.16 6.59 10.27
N ASP A 300 16.97 5.87 11.38
CA ASP A 300 18.04 5.50 12.30
C ASP A 300 18.91 4.32 11.82
N HIS A 301 18.62 3.75 10.64
CA HIS A 301 19.34 2.59 10.15
C HIS A 301 20.83 2.92 9.91
N PRO A 302 21.78 2.11 10.41
CA PRO A 302 23.22 2.40 10.30
C PRO A 302 23.78 2.42 8.86
N LEU A 303 23.06 1.86 7.88
CA LEU A 303 23.39 1.96 6.45
C LEU A 303 22.69 3.10 5.72
N ASN A 304 21.87 3.92 6.41
CA ASN A 304 21.17 5.02 5.79
C ASN A 304 22.18 6.04 5.22
N PRO A 305 22.27 6.19 3.88
CA PRO A 305 23.30 7.01 3.25
C PRO A 305 23.15 8.51 3.52
N GLU A 306 21.99 8.98 3.99
CA GLU A 306 21.77 10.38 4.34
C GLU A 306 22.54 10.80 5.62
N HIS A 307 22.81 9.85 6.51
CA HIS A 307 23.55 10.10 7.76
C HIS A 307 25.05 9.79 7.66
N ILE A 308 25.48 9.20 6.54
CA ILE A 308 26.88 8.76 6.35
C ILE A 308 27.65 9.83 5.56
N ALA A 309 28.31 10.73 6.27
CA ALA A 309 29.19 11.74 5.69
C ALA A 309 30.48 11.10 5.12
N PRO A 310 31.06 11.65 4.02
CA PRO A 310 32.31 11.15 3.47
C PRO A 310 33.48 11.37 4.44
N SER A 311 34.32 10.35 4.57
CA SER A 311 35.48 10.37 5.46
C SER A 311 36.68 11.06 4.81
N SER A 312 37.45 11.82 5.60
CA SER A 312 38.76 12.32 5.16
C SER A 312 39.79 11.18 5.21
N LEU A 313 40.54 10.97 4.13
CA LEU A 313 41.53 9.89 4.03
C LEU A 313 42.54 9.87 5.20
N GLU A 314 43.02 11.04 5.61
CA GLU A 314 43.98 11.20 6.72
C GLU A 314 43.46 10.66 8.06
N LYS A 315 42.14 10.74 8.28
CA LYS A 315 41.47 10.33 9.53
C LYS A 315 41.19 8.84 9.61
N ILE A 316 41.31 8.11 8.50
CA ILE A 316 41.10 6.66 8.47
C ILE A 316 42.28 6.01 9.19
N SER A 317 42.00 5.12 10.14
CA SER A 317 43.05 4.36 10.81
C SER A 317 43.78 3.45 9.82
N THR A 318 45.09 3.26 10.00
CA THR A 318 45.92 2.42 9.12
C THR A 318 45.32 1.01 8.96
N ARG A 319 44.73 0.44 10.04
CA ARG A 319 44.06 -0.87 9.99
C ARG A 319 42.85 -0.87 9.05
N MET A 320 41.95 0.10 9.19
CA MET A 320 40.77 0.21 8.32
C MET A 320 41.15 0.53 6.88
N LEU A 321 42.21 1.31 6.68
CA LEU A 321 42.73 1.63 5.36
C LEU A 321 43.29 0.38 4.65
N MET A 322 44.05 -0.48 5.36
CA MET A 322 44.50 -1.77 4.80
C MET A 322 43.33 -2.69 4.47
N ILE A 323 42.33 -2.79 5.36
CA ILE A 323 41.11 -3.59 5.09
C ILE A 323 40.39 -3.04 3.85
N LEU A 324 40.21 -1.73 3.76
CA LEU A 324 39.59 -1.08 2.61
C LEU A 324 40.35 -1.37 1.31
N CYS A 325 41.69 -1.27 1.31
CA CYS A 325 42.51 -1.61 0.15
C CYS A 325 42.30 -3.05 -0.31
N ALA A 326 42.16 -4.01 0.62
CA ALA A 326 41.86 -5.40 0.27
C ALA A 326 40.51 -5.54 -0.44
N PHE A 327 39.46 -4.83 0.01
CA PHE A 327 38.16 -4.80 -0.67
C PHE A 327 38.21 -4.09 -2.01
N VAL A 328 38.88 -2.93 -2.12
CA VAL A 328 39.02 -2.20 -3.39
C VAL A 328 39.77 -3.05 -4.41
N ASP A 329 40.82 -3.76 -4.00
CA ASP A 329 41.53 -4.67 -4.90
C ASP A 329 40.69 -5.90 -5.31
N GLY A 330 39.95 -6.48 -4.36
CA GLY A 330 39.24 -7.75 -4.57
C GLY A 330 37.87 -7.65 -5.24
N CYS A 331 37.08 -6.64 -4.89
CA CYS A 331 35.75 -6.43 -5.44
C CYS A 331 35.52 -5.03 -6.01
N GLY A 332 36.51 -4.13 -6.03
CA GLY A 332 36.36 -2.84 -6.69
C GLY A 332 36.09 -2.98 -8.20
N ASP A 333 35.22 -2.11 -8.71
CA ASP A 333 34.80 -2.05 -10.12
C ASP A 333 35.06 -0.66 -10.72
N ASP A 334 34.63 -0.43 -11.96
CA ASP A 334 34.71 0.88 -12.60
C ASP A 334 33.84 1.94 -11.92
N TRP A 335 32.77 1.50 -11.26
CA TRP A 335 31.88 2.34 -10.45
C TRP A 335 31.42 1.57 -9.22
N GLY A 336 32.05 1.82 -8.07
CA GLY A 336 31.73 1.17 -6.80
C GLY A 336 32.33 -0.23 -6.66
N PHE A 337 31.73 -1.02 -5.77
CA PHE A 337 32.11 -2.40 -5.53
C PHE A 337 31.16 -3.37 -6.25
N LYS A 338 31.68 -4.50 -6.71
CA LYS A 338 30.89 -5.68 -7.04
C LYS A 338 30.29 -6.24 -5.74
N THR A 339 29.11 -6.84 -5.85
CA THR A 339 28.45 -7.48 -4.71
C THR A 339 29.34 -8.58 -4.13
N LEU A 340 29.30 -8.76 -2.80
CA LEU A 340 30.11 -9.80 -2.16
C LEU A 340 29.71 -11.19 -2.66
N THR A 341 28.44 -11.41 -3.03
CA THR A 341 27.98 -12.67 -3.63
C THR A 341 28.80 -13.06 -4.87
N ARG A 342 29.32 -12.08 -5.63
CA ARG A 342 30.15 -12.33 -6.82
C ARG A 342 31.64 -12.47 -6.51
N SER A 343 32.16 -11.74 -5.52
CA SER A 343 33.61 -11.57 -5.36
C SER A 343 34.15 -11.69 -3.94
N GLY A 344 33.30 -11.79 -2.92
CA GLY A 344 33.65 -11.84 -1.49
C GLY A 344 34.64 -12.95 -1.14
N LYS A 345 34.43 -14.15 -1.69
CA LYS A 345 35.31 -15.32 -1.51
C LYS A 345 36.77 -15.15 -1.98
N TYR A 346 37.11 -14.04 -2.63
CA TYR A 346 38.47 -13.74 -3.12
C TYR A 346 39.15 -12.61 -2.35
N ILE A 347 38.56 -12.14 -1.24
CA ILE A 347 39.04 -10.98 -0.48
C ILE A 347 39.76 -11.43 0.79
N PHE A 348 39.02 -12.08 1.70
CA PHE A 348 39.52 -12.66 2.95
C PHE A 348 39.27 -14.18 2.97
N PRO A 349 39.91 -14.94 3.88
CA PRO A 349 39.83 -16.41 3.83
C PRO A 349 38.45 -17.03 4.04
N SER A 350 37.57 -16.36 4.80
CA SER A 350 36.26 -16.89 5.18
C SER A 350 35.14 -15.89 4.88
N ASP A 351 33.93 -16.40 4.67
CA ASP A 351 32.76 -15.57 4.38
C ASP A 351 32.35 -14.76 5.62
N THR A 352 32.37 -15.38 6.80
CA THR A 352 32.09 -14.69 8.09
C THR A 352 33.04 -13.51 8.31
N MET A 353 34.33 -13.72 8.02
CA MET A 353 35.34 -12.66 8.16
C MET A 353 35.15 -11.55 7.13
N THR A 354 34.87 -11.92 5.89
CA THR A 354 34.63 -10.95 4.81
C THR A 354 33.42 -10.08 5.15
N GLU A 355 32.32 -10.67 5.60
CA GLU A 355 31.11 -9.96 6.02
C GLU A 355 31.39 -8.99 7.18
N ALA A 356 31.99 -9.48 8.27
CA ALA A 356 32.25 -8.65 9.45
C ALA A 356 33.16 -7.45 9.15
N LEU A 357 34.17 -7.64 8.29
CA LEU A 357 35.05 -6.55 7.88
C LEU A 357 34.37 -5.56 6.94
N PHE A 358 33.54 -6.04 6.02
CA PHE A 358 32.77 -5.18 5.12
C PHE A 358 31.73 -4.36 5.89
N GLN A 359 31.05 -4.98 6.86
CA GLN A 359 30.18 -4.30 7.83
C GLN A 359 30.93 -3.20 8.57
N SER A 360 32.14 -3.50 9.07
CA SER A 360 32.97 -2.49 9.74
C SER A 360 33.27 -1.31 8.83
N LEU A 361 33.57 -1.52 7.55
CA LEU A 361 33.78 -0.42 6.60
C LEU A 361 32.51 0.42 6.39
N ALA A 362 31.35 -0.22 6.31
CA ALA A 362 30.07 0.45 6.11
C ALA A 362 29.65 1.28 7.32
N ILE A 363 29.72 0.70 8.53
CA ILE A 363 29.38 1.39 9.79
C ILE A 363 30.32 2.56 10.06
N ASN A 364 31.61 2.44 9.71
CA ASN A 364 32.57 3.54 9.84
C ASN A 364 32.45 4.57 8.68
N GLY A 365 31.46 4.42 7.80
CA GLY A 365 31.19 5.36 6.71
C GLY A 365 32.29 5.43 5.65
N LEU A 366 33.13 4.40 5.52
CA LEU A 366 34.17 4.33 4.49
C LEU A 366 33.62 3.86 3.15
N ILE A 367 32.54 3.08 3.22
CA ILE A 367 31.73 2.68 2.08
C ILE A 367 30.26 3.00 2.39
N LYS A 368 29.44 3.23 1.36
CA LYS A 368 28.00 3.47 1.52
C LYS A 368 27.19 2.99 0.32
N MET A 369 25.90 2.79 0.54
CA MET A 369 24.93 2.58 -0.53
C MET A 369 24.49 3.90 -1.16
N SER A 370 23.87 3.85 -2.34
CA SER A 370 23.19 5.01 -2.90
C SER A 370 21.85 5.27 -2.18
N ILE A 371 21.41 6.52 -2.12
CA ILE A 371 20.09 6.89 -1.55
C ILE A 371 18.97 6.14 -2.28
N SER A 372 19.02 6.06 -3.60
CA SER A 372 18.03 5.31 -4.39
C SER A 372 18.02 3.81 -4.07
N SER A 373 19.19 3.19 -3.87
CA SER A 373 19.28 1.76 -3.55
C SER A 373 18.77 1.47 -2.14
N PHE A 374 19.13 2.30 -1.16
CA PHE A 374 18.60 2.18 0.19
C PHE A 374 17.09 2.40 0.20
N ASN A 375 16.61 3.41 -0.53
CA ASN A 375 15.19 3.73 -0.57
C ASN A 375 14.32 2.68 -1.27
N ALA A 376 14.92 1.82 -2.10
CA ALA A 376 14.24 0.71 -2.76
C ALA A 376 14.18 -0.58 -1.93
N LEU A 377 14.84 -0.64 -0.76
CA LEU A 377 14.76 -1.80 0.12
C LEU A 377 13.38 -1.91 0.76
N ASP A 378 12.82 -3.11 0.74
CA ASP A 378 11.61 -3.43 1.52
C ASP A 378 11.91 -3.30 3.02
N ASP A 379 10.91 -2.90 3.81
CA ASP A 379 11.07 -2.71 5.25
C ASP A 379 11.61 -3.97 5.95
N SER A 380 11.16 -5.16 5.54
CA SER A 380 11.63 -6.43 6.11
C SER A 380 13.09 -6.72 5.79
N ALA A 381 13.65 -6.16 4.72
CA ALA A 381 15.06 -6.34 4.39
C ALA A 381 15.97 -5.56 5.35
N LEU A 382 15.48 -4.46 5.96
CA LEU A 382 16.23 -3.67 6.94
C LEU A 382 16.60 -4.49 8.20
N ASP A 383 15.79 -5.50 8.54
CA ASP A 383 16.07 -6.41 9.64
C ASP A 383 17.20 -7.43 9.32
N HIS A 384 17.53 -7.59 8.03
CA HIS A 384 18.48 -8.58 7.53
C HIS A 384 19.77 -7.92 7.03
N PHE A 385 20.45 -7.22 7.94
CA PHE A 385 21.66 -6.45 7.64
C PHE A 385 22.70 -7.22 6.81
N ASN A 386 22.93 -8.49 7.14
CA ASN A 386 23.91 -9.33 6.46
C ASN A 386 23.54 -9.58 4.98
N GLU A 387 22.26 -9.82 4.69
CA GLU A 387 21.79 -10.01 3.31
C GLU A 387 22.02 -8.74 2.47
N ILE A 388 21.79 -7.56 3.06
CA ILE A 388 22.09 -6.28 2.41
C ILE A 388 23.57 -6.19 2.05
N LEU A 389 24.49 -6.55 2.96
CA LEU A 389 25.93 -6.49 2.68
C LEU A 389 26.34 -7.39 1.52
N TRP A 390 25.72 -8.57 1.39
CA TRP A 390 26.07 -9.55 0.38
C TRP A 390 25.58 -9.17 -1.01
N ASP A 391 24.35 -8.67 -1.10
CA ASP A 391 23.64 -8.51 -2.37
C ASP A 391 23.57 -7.07 -2.87
N ALA A 392 23.72 -6.07 -1.99
CA ALA A 392 23.66 -4.68 -2.40
C ALA A 392 24.98 -4.17 -2.98
N LYS A 393 24.86 -3.10 -3.78
CA LYS A 393 26.00 -2.38 -4.33
C LYS A 393 26.42 -1.25 -3.40
N PHE A 394 27.69 -1.26 -3.02
CA PHE A 394 28.31 -0.22 -2.21
C PHE A 394 29.28 0.62 -3.05
N HIS A 395 29.62 1.79 -2.53
CA HIS A 395 30.45 2.81 -3.14
C HIS A 395 31.46 3.32 -2.13
N LEU A 396 32.66 3.70 -2.60
CA LEU A 396 33.64 4.38 -1.76
C LEU A 396 33.09 5.73 -1.28
N ASN A 397 33.32 6.03 -0.01
CA ASN A 397 32.83 7.25 0.63
C ASN A 397 33.98 8.05 1.28
N ILE A 398 34.99 8.37 0.48
CA ILE A 398 36.19 9.11 0.91
C ILE A 398 36.29 10.40 0.10
N ILE A 399 36.55 11.51 0.79
CA ILE A 399 36.69 12.84 0.18
C ILE A 399 37.84 12.82 -0.84
N GLY A 400 37.54 13.23 -2.08
CA GLY A 400 38.54 13.41 -3.14
C GLY A 400 39.03 12.11 -3.78
N ILE A 401 38.48 10.95 -3.41
CA ILE A 401 38.82 9.65 -4.02
C ILE A 401 37.70 9.23 -4.96
N SER A 402 38.04 8.94 -6.20
CA SER A 402 37.09 8.47 -7.19
C SER A 402 36.58 7.07 -6.85
N ASP A 403 35.31 6.81 -7.14
CA ASP A 403 34.66 5.52 -6.90
C ASP A 403 34.96 4.48 -7.99
N SER A 404 36.24 4.29 -8.30
CA SER A 404 36.75 3.35 -9.32
C SER A 404 38.00 2.67 -8.82
N ARG A 405 38.08 1.34 -8.93
CA ARG A 405 39.25 0.56 -8.49
C ARG A 405 40.56 1.07 -9.09
N LEU A 406 40.58 1.33 -10.40
CA LEU A 406 41.78 1.74 -11.15
C LEU A 406 42.40 3.04 -10.63
N MET A 407 41.56 3.93 -10.12
CA MET A 407 41.96 5.25 -9.65
C MET A 407 42.12 5.30 -8.13
N ALA A 408 41.24 4.62 -7.38
CA ALA A 408 41.25 4.62 -5.91
C ALA A 408 42.42 3.83 -5.34
N LEU A 409 42.64 2.60 -5.81
CA LEU A 409 43.61 1.68 -5.20
C LEU A 409 45.03 2.27 -5.14
N PRO A 410 45.58 2.88 -6.22
CA PRO A 410 46.90 3.48 -6.16
C PRO A 410 47.01 4.60 -5.10
N ILE A 411 45.98 5.44 -4.98
CA ILE A 411 45.97 6.56 -4.03
C ILE A 411 45.94 6.05 -2.58
N LEU A 412 45.10 5.04 -2.31
CA LEU A 412 45.00 4.45 -0.97
C LEU A 412 46.29 3.73 -0.56
N LEU A 413 46.96 3.05 -1.51
CA LEU A 413 48.26 2.42 -1.29
C LEU A 413 49.36 3.44 -1.04
N GLU A 414 49.39 4.55 -1.79
CA GLU A 414 50.35 5.64 -1.55
C GLU A 414 50.18 6.24 -0.15
N GLU A 415 48.94 6.41 0.31
CA GLU A 415 48.66 6.87 1.65
C GLU A 415 49.15 5.88 2.72
N LEU A 416 48.91 4.58 2.54
CA LEU A 416 49.43 3.54 3.42
C LEU A 416 50.96 3.57 3.51
N GLU A 417 51.63 3.81 2.39
CA GLU A 417 53.09 3.85 2.35
C GLU A 417 53.68 4.96 3.22
N ARG A 418 52.94 6.06 3.41
CA ARG A 418 53.29 7.22 4.25
C ARG A 418 53.00 7.00 5.74
N ARG A 419 52.27 5.93 6.13
CA ARG A 419 51.91 5.66 7.54
C ARG A 419 53.07 5.00 8.28
N ASN A 420 53.51 5.62 9.38
CA ASN A 420 54.63 5.13 10.19
C ASN A 420 54.33 3.79 10.87
N ASP A 421 53.07 3.51 11.20
CA ASP A 421 52.62 2.30 11.88
C ASP A 421 52.26 1.14 10.92
N LYS A 422 52.44 1.32 9.60
CA LYS A 422 52.00 0.33 8.58
C LYS A 422 52.55 -1.07 8.80
N LYS A 423 53.80 -1.20 9.26
CA LYS A 423 54.44 -2.51 9.53
C LYS A 423 53.79 -3.22 10.71
N GLU A 424 53.54 -2.49 11.80
CA GLU A 424 52.86 -3.04 12.98
C GLU A 424 51.43 -3.45 12.66
N VAL A 425 50.72 -2.61 11.90
CA VAL A 425 49.35 -2.93 11.48
C VAL A 425 49.33 -4.10 10.48
N ALA A 426 50.33 -4.23 9.60
CA ALA A 426 50.45 -5.38 8.71
C ALA A 426 50.55 -6.70 9.47
N TRP A 427 51.23 -6.73 10.62
CA TRP A 427 51.24 -7.90 11.52
C TRP A 427 49.84 -8.21 12.08
N GLN A 428 49.08 -7.19 12.46
CA GLN A 428 47.70 -7.37 12.93
C GLN A 428 46.79 -7.91 11.83
N ILE A 429 46.92 -7.40 10.60
CA ILE A 429 46.19 -7.91 9.43
C ILE A 429 46.63 -9.33 9.08
N ARG A 430 47.93 -9.64 9.18
CA ARG A 430 48.44 -11.01 9.00
C ARG A 430 47.79 -11.97 10.00
N LYS A 431 47.79 -11.61 11.29
CA LYS A 431 47.12 -12.40 12.33
C LYS A 431 45.64 -12.61 12.00
N LEU A 432 44.95 -11.56 11.56
CA LEU A 432 43.56 -11.64 11.14
C LEU A 432 43.38 -12.65 10.00
N ILE A 433 44.16 -12.58 8.91
CA ILE A 433 44.10 -13.54 7.81
C ILE A 433 44.42 -14.96 8.29
N THR A 434 45.46 -15.12 9.11
CA THR A 434 45.84 -16.42 9.69
C THR A 434 44.69 -17.06 10.47
N THR A 435 44.00 -16.29 11.33
CA THR A 435 42.79 -16.76 12.03
C THR A 435 41.63 -17.04 11.07
N GLY A 436 41.53 -16.29 9.97
CA GLY A 436 40.53 -16.49 8.92
C GLY A 436 40.59 -17.89 8.30
N TYR A 437 41.77 -18.52 8.21
CA TYR A 437 41.86 -19.89 7.70
C TYR A 437 41.22 -20.93 8.61
N PHE A 438 41.17 -20.70 9.93
CA PHE A 438 40.35 -21.53 10.83
C PHE A 438 38.89 -21.47 10.37
N TYR A 439 38.34 -20.27 10.27
CA TYR A 439 36.93 -20.05 9.91
C TYR A 439 36.62 -20.56 8.50
N SER A 440 37.53 -20.37 7.54
CA SER A 440 37.40 -20.90 6.18
C SER A 440 37.25 -22.42 6.15
N ALA A 441 38.15 -23.12 6.84
CA ALA A 441 38.06 -24.58 6.98
C ALA A 441 36.81 -24.98 7.77
N PHE A 442 36.48 -24.23 8.81
CA PHE A 442 35.32 -24.48 9.66
C PHE A 442 34.01 -24.40 8.86
N GLU A 443 33.78 -23.30 8.15
CA GLU A 443 32.65 -23.06 7.23
C GLU A 443 32.54 -24.18 6.19
N TYR A 444 33.65 -24.49 5.50
CA TYR A 444 33.66 -25.51 4.46
C TYR A 444 33.33 -26.92 4.99
N TYR A 445 34.01 -27.37 6.06
CA TYR A 445 33.82 -28.74 6.54
C TYR A 445 32.50 -28.90 7.28
N LEU A 446 32.03 -27.88 8.02
CA LEU A 446 30.76 -27.94 8.74
C LEU A 446 29.58 -27.86 7.75
N GLY A 447 29.67 -27.01 6.73
CA GLY A 447 28.65 -26.89 5.67
C GLY A 447 28.49 -28.15 4.82
N ASN A 448 29.49 -29.03 4.79
CA ASN A 448 29.41 -30.34 4.13
C ASN A 448 28.74 -31.43 5.00
N VAL A 449 28.37 -31.13 6.24
CA VAL A 449 27.66 -32.06 7.13
C VAL A 449 26.16 -31.82 7.00
N ASP A 450 25.47 -32.74 6.36
CA ASP A 450 24.00 -32.68 6.20
C ASP A 450 23.26 -33.22 7.44
N GLU A 451 23.54 -32.64 8.61
CA GLU A 451 22.93 -33.02 9.89
C GLU A 451 22.38 -31.80 10.63
N HIS A 452 21.30 -31.98 11.38
CA HIS A 452 20.62 -30.88 12.06
C HIS A 452 21.53 -30.15 13.07
N TRP A 453 22.35 -30.89 13.82
CA TRP A 453 23.28 -30.31 14.79
C TRP A 453 24.30 -29.37 14.15
N ALA A 454 24.73 -29.63 12.91
CA ALA A 454 25.72 -28.81 12.21
C ALA A 454 25.12 -27.47 11.78
N ARG A 455 23.83 -27.46 11.41
CA ARG A 455 23.09 -26.24 11.03
C ARG A 455 22.82 -25.32 12.21
N GLU A 456 22.67 -25.87 13.41
CA GLU A 456 22.42 -25.10 14.65
C GLU A 456 23.71 -24.77 15.43
N PHE A 457 24.88 -25.22 14.95
CA PHE A 457 26.11 -25.07 15.70
C PHE A 457 26.63 -23.63 15.65
N ALA A 458 26.94 -23.07 16.82
CA ALA A 458 27.68 -21.84 16.98
C ALA A 458 28.86 -22.05 17.93
N LEU A 459 29.99 -21.37 17.65
CA LEU A 459 31.12 -21.34 18.57
C LEU A 459 30.74 -20.54 19.82
N ASN A 460 31.22 -20.99 20.98
CA ASN A 460 31.08 -20.23 22.22
C ASN A 460 32.19 -19.17 22.34
N GLU A 461 31.94 -18.14 23.16
CA GLU A 461 32.85 -17.00 23.32
C GLU A 461 34.27 -17.42 23.73
N ALA A 462 34.40 -18.36 24.66
CA ALA A 462 35.71 -18.85 25.12
C ALA A 462 36.53 -19.50 23.98
N THR A 463 35.88 -20.28 23.11
CA THR A 463 36.57 -20.88 21.95
C THR A 463 36.91 -19.81 20.91
N ILE A 464 36.03 -18.84 20.67
CA ILE A 464 36.29 -17.71 19.77
C ILE A 464 37.51 -16.91 20.24
N GLU A 465 37.56 -16.57 21.53
CA GLU A 465 38.69 -15.86 22.14
C GLU A 465 39.98 -16.66 21.98
N ARG A 466 39.94 -17.97 22.24
CA ARG A 466 41.09 -18.86 22.05
C ARG A 466 41.59 -18.89 20.60
N ILE A 467 40.69 -18.94 19.63
CA ILE A 467 41.05 -18.87 18.19
C ILE A 467 41.72 -17.53 17.87
N ASN A 468 41.13 -16.42 18.32
CA ASN A 468 41.62 -15.07 18.05
C ASN A 468 42.95 -14.73 18.75
N LEU A 469 43.24 -15.36 19.89
CA LEU A 469 44.50 -15.21 20.62
C LEU A 469 45.59 -16.18 20.14
N SER A 470 45.24 -17.17 19.32
CA SER A 470 46.18 -18.17 18.81
C SER A 470 47.36 -17.52 18.06
N THR A 471 48.56 -18.05 18.31
CA THR A 471 49.80 -17.72 17.58
C THR A 471 50.15 -18.77 16.52
N LEU A 472 49.30 -19.78 16.34
CA LEU A 472 49.52 -20.87 15.40
C LEU A 472 49.50 -20.40 13.93
N SER A 473 50.06 -21.21 13.04
CA SER A 473 50.02 -20.95 11.61
C SER A 473 48.60 -21.14 11.03
N GLY A 474 48.33 -20.58 9.85
CA GLY A 474 47.06 -20.78 9.15
C GLY A 474 46.82 -22.26 8.82
N LYS A 475 47.90 -22.98 8.54
CA LYS A 475 47.92 -24.43 8.32
C LYS A 475 47.43 -25.21 9.53
N ASP A 476 47.97 -24.91 10.71
CA ASP A 476 47.59 -25.58 11.96
C ASP A 476 46.13 -25.27 12.32
N LEU A 477 45.73 -24.02 12.18
CA LEU A 477 44.36 -23.58 12.43
C LEU A 477 43.35 -24.26 11.49
N SER A 478 43.67 -24.36 10.20
CA SER A 478 42.86 -25.09 9.22
C SER A 478 42.75 -26.58 9.59
N TYR A 479 43.85 -27.19 10.04
CA TYR A 479 43.89 -28.57 10.48
C TYR A 479 43.01 -28.80 11.71
N ILE A 480 43.10 -27.93 12.72
CA ILE A 480 42.28 -28.01 13.93
C ILE A 480 40.80 -27.99 13.55
N ALA A 481 40.35 -27.02 12.74
CA ALA A 481 38.95 -26.92 12.31
C ALA A 481 38.48 -28.19 11.57
N LYS A 482 39.20 -28.59 10.51
CA LYS A 482 38.90 -29.79 9.71
C LYS A 482 38.81 -31.06 10.56
N SER A 483 39.83 -31.30 11.38
CA SER A 483 39.96 -32.54 12.14
C SER A 483 38.92 -32.62 13.24
N SER A 484 38.61 -31.47 13.86
CA SER A 484 37.56 -31.39 14.88
C SER A 484 36.20 -31.73 14.31
N ILE A 485 35.84 -31.15 13.16
CA ILE A 485 34.56 -31.41 12.49
C ILE A 485 34.46 -32.86 12.04
N ARG A 486 35.49 -33.39 11.36
CA ARG A 486 35.50 -34.79 10.90
C ARG A 486 35.39 -35.77 12.05
N PHE A 487 36.11 -35.51 13.14
CA PHE A 487 36.02 -36.33 14.34
C PHE A 487 34.60 -36.32 14.91
N THR A 488 34.01 -35.14 15.10
CA THR A 488 32.66 -35.02 15.67
C THR A 488 31.59 -35.63 14.77
N ALA A 489 31.65 -35.37 13.47
CA ALA A 489 30.76 -36.00 12.50
C ALA A 489 30.88 -37.53 12.56
N GLY A 490 32.11 -38.06 12.65
CA GLY A 490 32.35 -39.49 12.84
C GLY A 490 31.75 -40.03 14.15
N GLN A 491 31.93 -39.34 15.27
CA GLN A 491 31.33 -39.71 16.56
C GLN A 491 29.80 -39.71 16.52
N HIS A 492 29.22 -38.75 15.79
CA HIS A 492 27.78 -38.69 15.57
C HIS A 492 27.29 -39.87 14.73
N SER A 493 27.93 -40.14 13.59
CA SER A 493 27.53 -41.22 12.68
C SER A 493 27.63 -42.62 13.32
N ILE A 494 28.56 -42.85 14.25
CA ILE A 494 28.67 -44.13 14.98
C ILE A 494 27.77 -44.20 16.23
N GLY A 495 26.94 -43.18 16.48
CA GLY A 495 26.02 -43.15 17.62
C GLY A 495 26.69 -42.93 18.98
N SER A 496 27.94 -42.45 19.02
CA SER A 496 28.65 -42.16 20.28
C SER A 496 28.15 -40.89 20.96
N THR A 497 27.49 -39.99 20.22
CA THR A 497 26.79 -38.82 20.76
C THR A 497 25.27 -39.03 20.69
N SER A 498 24.60 -38.88 21.82
CA SER A 498 23.18 -39.20 22.00
C SER A 498 22.17 -38.10 21.66
N SER A 499 22.61 -36.86 21.38
CA SER A 499 21.74 -35.72 21.07
C SER A 499 22.51 -34.61 20.35
N ASN A 500 21.81 -33.70 19.66
CA ASN A 500 22.42 -32.52 19.03
C ASN A 500 23.30 -31.73 20.01
N LYS A 501 22.79 -31.45 21.22
CA LYS A 501 23.55 -30.75 22.27
C LYS A 501 24.83 -31.50 22.65
N HIS A 502 24.78 -32.81 22.77
CA HIS A 502 25.97 -33.63 23.04
C HIS A 502 26.96 -33.57 21.87
N THR A 503 26.49 -33.63 20.62
CA THR A 503 27.33 -33.48 19.42
C THR A 503 28.01 -32.11 19.36
N CYS A 504 27.27 -31.02 19.61
CA CYS A 504 27.82 -29.66 19.63
C CYS A 504 28.88 -29.50 20.73
N ASN A 505 28.62 -30.01 21.93
CA ASN A 505 29.62 -30.02 23.01
C ASN A 505 30.86 -30.86 22.66
N THR A 506 30.67 -31.96 21.93
CA THR A 506 31.76 -32.80 21.42
C THR A 506 32.61 -32.03 20.42
N LEU A 507 32.02 -31.22 19.53
CA LEU A 507 32.78 -30.36 18.61
C LEU A 507 33.61 -29.32 19.35
N ILE A 508 33.03 -28.60 20.32
CA ILE A 508 33.76 -27.64 21.15
C ILE A 508 34.92 -28.32 21.91
N GLY A 509 34.67 -29.49 22.50
CA GLY A 509 35.70 -30.26 23.20
C GLY A 509 36.81 -30.75 22.25
N SER A 510 36.43 -31.17 21.04
CA SER A 510 37.36 -31.60 19.99
C SER A 510 38.27 -30.46 19.55
N ILE A 511 37.71 -29.28 19.26
CA ILE A 511 38.49 -28.07 18.89
C ILE A 511 39.54 -27.76 19.96
N ASN A 512 39.12 -27.69 21.22
CA ASN A 512 40.03 -27.39 22.33
C ASN A 512 41.13 -28.43 22.49
N ARG A 513 40.79 -29.73 22.38
CA ARG A 513 41.77 -30.82 22.44
C ARG A 513 42.79 -30.74 21.30
N TYR A 514 42.36 -30.42 20.08
CA TYR A 514 43.27 -30.25 18.96
C TYR A 514 44.19 -29.03 19.12
N PHE A 515 43.70 -27.93 19.71
CA PHE A 515 44.57 -26.81 20.10
C PHE A 515 45.63 -27.22 21.12
N ASP A 516 45.23 -27.94 22.18
CA ASP A 516 46.18 -28.45 23.19
C ASP A 516 47.24 -29.35 22.53
N TRP A 517 46.78 -30.26 21.67
CA TRP A 517 47.64 -31.23 20.99
C TRP A 517 48.68 -30.58 20.07
N VAL A 518 48.30 -29.54 19.32
CA VAL A 518 49.23 -28.79 18.47
C VAL A 518 50.22 -27.97 19.32
N ASN A 519 49.74 -27.32 20.39
CA ASN A 519 50.59 -26.51 21.27
C ASN A 519 51.65 -27.35 22.02
N GLU A 520 51.31 -28.58 22.40
CA GLU A 520 52.22 -29.51 23.10
C GLU A 520 53.31 -30.10 22.19
N GLY A 521 53.34 -29.76 20.90
CA GLY A 521 54.33 -30.25 19.95
C GLY A 521 54.22 -31.76 19.68
N SER A 522 53.13 -32.40 20.13
CA SER A 522 52.88 -33.84 19.98
C SER A 522 52.32 -34.19 18.59
N TYR A 523 52.60 -33.34 17.61
CA TYR A 523 52.06 -33.35 16.26
C TYR A 523 53.18 -33.38 15.22
N SER A 524 53.18 -34.40 14.35
CA SER A 524 54.03 -34.46 13.16
C SER A 524 53.16 -34.30 11.92
N HIS A 525 53.17 -33.14 11.28
CA HIS A 525 52.37 -32.93 10.08
C HIS A 525 53.12 -33.34 8.82
N ASN A 526 52.55 -34.28 8.04
CA ASN A 526 53.08 -34.71 6.75
C ASN A 526 52.19 -34.33 5.55
N GLU A 527 51.26 -33.38 5.67
CA GLU A 527 50.38 -33.01 4.54
C GLU A 527 50.19 -31.50 4.28
N TYR A 528 50.04 -31.21 2.99
CA TYR A 528 49.68 -29.98 2.25
C TYR A 528 50.30 -28.64 2.70
N GLU A 529 51.43 -28.30 2.07
CA GLU A 529 51.71 -26.90 1.71
C GLU A 529 50.50 -26.30 0.98
N ARG A 530 50.34 -24.97 1.09
CA ARG A 530 49.32 -24.22 0.33
C ARG A 530 49.33 -24.69 -1.12
N SER A 531 48.19 -25.17 -1.60
CA SER A 531 48.14 -25.76 -2.94
C SER A 531 48.38 -24.67 -3.97
N LYS A 532 49.26 -24.91 -4.95
CA LYS A 532 49.48 -23.99 -6.10
C LYS A 532 48.19 -23.64 -6.87
N LYS A 533 47.09 -24.37 -6.65
CA LYS A 533 45.78 -24.14 -7.26
C LYS A 533 44.83 -23.29 -6.40
N GLN A 534 45.16 -22.99 -5.15
CA GLN A 534 44.35 -22.09 -4.33
C GLN A 534 44.48 -20.66 -4.84
N PRO A 535 43.36 -19.91 -4.95
CA PRO A 535 43.41 -18.52 -5.38
C PRO A 535 44.17 -17.68 -4.36
N ILE A 536 44.96 -16.72 -4.84
CA ILE A 536 45.56 -15.71 -3.99
C ILE A 536 44.50 -14.67 -3.65
N LEU A 537 44.24 -14.49 -2.36
CA LEU A 537 43.26 -13.56 -1.84
C LEU A 537 43.80 -12.14 -1.91
N SER A 538 42.90 -11.17 -2.06
CA SER A 538 43.26 -9.77 -2.21
C SER A 538 43.96 -9.23 -0.94
N SER A 539 43.53 -9.68 0.24
CA SER A 539 44.18 -9.37 1.51
C SER A 539 45.60 -9.93 1.63
N GLU A 540 45.88 -11.11 1.08
CA GLU A 540 47.23 -11.70 1.04
C GLU A 540 48.14 -10.93 0.09
N ARG A 541 47.66 -10.60 -1.13
CA ARG A 541 48.41 -9.78 -2.11
C ARG A 541 48.79 -8.43 -1.51
N LEU A 542 47.87 -7.82 -0.78
CA LEU A 542 48.10 -6.54 -0.13
C LEU A 542 49.22 -6.63 0.92
N LEU A 543 49.23 -7.69 1.73
CA LEU A 543 50.31 -7.89 2.71
C LEU A 543 51.66 -8.16 2.07
N GLU A 544 51.69 -8.93 0.99
CA GLU A 544 52.91 -9.15 0.21
C GLU A 544 53.47 -7.81 -0.30
N GLN A 545 52.60 -6.94 -0.83
CA GLN A 545 52.99 -5.61 -1.32
C GLN A 545 53.51 -4.68 -0.22
N ILE A 546 52.85 -4.64 0.94
CA ILE A 546 53.15 -3.66 2.01
C ILE A 546 54.28 -4.13 2.93
N SER A 547 54.36 -5.43 3.19
CA SER A 547 55.21 -6.01 4.24
C SER A 547 56.07 -7.18 3.78
N GLY A 548 55.94 -7.63 2.54
CA GLY A 548 56.74 -8.73 1.99
C GLY A 548 56.31 -10.13 2.43
N PHE A 549 55.25 -10.27 3.23
CA PHE A 549 54.72 -11.59 3.59
C PHE A 549 54.04 -12.23 2.39
N THR A 550 54.65 -13.27 1.85
CA THR A 550 54.04 -14.03 0.77
C THR A 550 52.81 -14.78 1.29
N PRO A 551 51.85 -15.13 0.41
CA PRO A 551 50.72 -15.97 0.80
C PRO A 551 51.15 -17.31 1.45
N ASP A 552 52.31 -17.86 1.05
CA ASP A 552 52.87 -19.07 1.65
C ASP A 552 53.39 -18.81 3.06
N ASP A 553 53.99 -17.65 3.33
CA ASP A 553 54.42 -17.25 4.69
C ASP A 553 53.21 -17.08 5.61
N ILE A 554 52.13 -16.48 5.11
CA ILE A 554 50.91 -16.22 5.89
C ILE A 554 50.23 -17.54 6.29
N TYR A 555 50.23 -18.53 5.40
CA TYR A 555 49.61 -19.83 5.66
C TYR A 555 50.50 -20.76 6.51
N ASN A 556 51.79 -20.85 6.20
CA ASN A 556 52.66 -21.87 6.80
C ASN A 556 53.41 -21.41 8.05
N LEU A 557 53.64 -20.11 8.23
CA LEU A 557 54.42 -19.60 9.37
C LEU A 557 53.51 -19.01 10.45
N PRO A 558 53.89 -19.13 11.74
CA PRO A 558 53.23 -18.43 12.85
C PRO A 558 53.15 -16.92 12.62
N SER A 559 52.10 -16.28 13.17
CA SER A 559 51.85 -14.84 13.04
C SER A 559 52.67 -13.96 14.00
N LEU A 560 53.69 -14.51 14.66
CA LEU A 560 54.52 -13.79 15.63
C LEU A 560 55.46 -12.79 14.94
N PRO A 561 55.70 -11.59 15.53
CA PRO A 561 56.79 -10.73 15.10
C PRO A 561 58.09 -11.53 15.15
N GLN A 562 58.83 -11.61 14.05
CA GLN A 562 60.24 -11.96 14.18
C GLN A 562 60.86 -10.89 15.07
N GLU A 563 61.50 -11.29 16.18
CA GLU A 563 62.37 -10.40 16.92
C GLU A 563 63.27 -9.69 15.90
N ILE A 564 63.21 -8.36 15.89
CA ILE A 564 64.08 -7.54 15.05
C ILE A 564 65.50 -7.99 15.39
N GLU A 565 66.15 -8.70 14.45
CA GLU A 565 67.58 -8.97 14.55
C GLU A 565 68.25 -7.63 14.81
N LYS A 566 68.80 -7.47 16.01
CA LYS A 566 69.73 -6.38 16.28
C LYS A 566 70.86 -6.58 15.29
N GLU A 567 70.99 -5.68 14.31
CA GLU A 567 72.18 -5.59 13.49
C GLU A 567 73.41 -5.60 14.43
N PRO A 568 74.46 -6.37 14.12
CA PRO A 568 75.69 -6.28 14.89
C PRO A 568 76.25 -4.87 14.71
N GLU A 569 76.49 -4.18 15.82
CA GLU A 569 77.30 -2.97 15.83
C GLU A 569 78.71 -3.34 15.34
N GLU A 570 79.05 -2.90 14.12
CA GLU A 570 80.45 -2.76 13.67
C GLU A 570 80.96 -1.33 13.90
#